data_AF-M0FA01-F1
#
_entry.id   AF-M0FA01-F1
#
_cell.length_a   1.000
_cell.length_b   1.000
_cell.length_c   1.000
_cell.angle_alpha   90.00
_cell.angle_beta   90.00
_cell.angle_gamma   90.00
#
_symmetry.space_group_name_H-M   'P 1'
#
loop_
_entity.id
_entity.type
_entity.pdbx_description
1 polymer ?
#
loop_
_entity_poly.entity_id
_entity_poly.type
_entity_poly.pdbx_seq_one_letter_code
_entity_poly.pdbx_strand_id
1 'polypeptide(L)'
;MSDDAEQDPGSYPIEGTALVKTAALASVPAARVPALLARVQADLGPRIDAYRRRYERIAAEPERETFLVEPDHWEAVADRVGLTERERDAVVRAHEAAVERIGSGSGRREEFDTALEIRSGVVIGVEGGDEAETNGDEPNADGD
;
A
#
# COMPACT_ATOMS: atom_id res chain seq x y z
N MET A 1 0.95 32.62 19.18
CA MET A 1 0.98 31.14 19.07
C MET A 1 1.47 30.84 17.69
N SER A 2 2.67 30.26 17.61
CA SER A 2 3.40 30.02 16.37
C SER A 2 2.82 28.81 15.64
N ASP A 3 2.77 28.97 14.31
CA ASP A 3 2.94 27.99 13.23
C ASP A 3 3.16 26.53 13.66
N ASP A 4 2.20 25.66 13.32
CA ASP A 4 2.49 24.28 12.91
C ASP A 4 1.31 23.78 12.04
N ALA A 5 1.29 24.29 10.81
CA ALA A 5 0.56 23.63 9.74
C ALA A 5 1.34 22.36 9.38
N GLU A 6 1.20 21.31 10.19
CA GLU A 6 1.64 19.97 9.83
C GLU A 6 0.85 19.56 8.60
N GLN A 7 1.55 19.61 7.47
CA GLN A 7 1.10 19.23 6.15
C GLN A 7 0.49 17.83 6.21
N ASP A 8 -0.77 17.71 5.79
CA ASP A 8 -1.50 16.46 5.60
C ASP A 8 -0.62 15.42 4.87
N PRO A 9 -0.08 14.41 5.58
CA PRO A 9 0.69 13.36 4.96
C PRO A 9 -0.32 12.35 4.43
N GLY A 10 -0.73 12.53 3.17
CA GLY A 10 -1.71 11.69 2.48
C GLY A 10 -1.72 10.24 2.98
N SER A 11 -2.87 9.86 3.56
CA SER A 11 -3.18 8.60 4.24
C SER A 11 -2.39 7.40 3.72
N TYR A 12 -1.35 7.01 4.46
CA TYR A 12 -0.65 5.75 4.23
C TYR A 12 -1.04 4.74 5.31
N PRO A 13 -1.58 3.55 4.97
CA PRO A 13 -2.08 2.57 5.94
C PRO A 13 -0.99 1.84 6.76
N ILE A 14 0.26 2.31 6.73
CA ILE A 14 1.42 1.74 7.41
C ILE A 14 1.93 2.76 8.43
N GLU A 15 1.51 2.64 9.70
CA GLU A 15 1.84 3.63 10.73
C GLU A 15 3.27 3.52 11.33
N GLY A 16 3.89 4.69 11.51
CA GLY A 16 4.78 5.11 12.60
C GLY A 16 6.00 4.24 12.91
N THR A 17 5.86 3.29 13.83
CA THR A 17 7.00 2.54 14.40
C THR A 17 7.53 1.46 13.47
N ALA A 18 6.66 0.90 12.62
CA ALA A 18 7.06 -0.07 11.59
C ALA A 18 7.96 0.58 10.54
N LEU A 19 7.68 1.84 10.18
CA LEU A 19 8.45 2.61 9.19
C LEU A 19 9.89 2.84 9.66
N VAL A 20 10.11 3.21 10.93
CA VAL A 20 11.45 3.55 11.46
C VAL A 20 12.37 2.32 11.52
N LYS A 21 11.85 1.17 11.98
CA LYS A 21 12.64 -0.08 12.06
C LYS A 21 13.01 -0.57 10.66
N THR A 22 12.08 -0.45 9.71
CA THR A 22 12.31 -0.81 8.31
C THR A 22 13.33 0.09 7.62
N ALA A 23 13.22 1.41 7.82
CA ALA A 23 14.18 2.38 7.29
C ALA A 23 15.61 2.09 7.74
N ALA A 24 15.79 1.80 9.04
CA ALA A 24 17.08 1.48 9.62
C ALA A 24 17.68 0.18 9.04
N LEU A 25 16.86 -0.87 8.86
CA LEU A 25 17.30 -2.14 8.28
C LEU A 25 17.70 -2.02 6.80
N ALA A 26 17.01 -1.17 6.04
CA ALA A 26 17.31 -0.93 4.62
C ALA A 26 18.39 0.13 4.38
N SER A 27 18.95 0.74 5.43
CA SER A 27 19.86 1.89 5.33
C SER A 27 19.29 3.07 4.52
N VAL A 28 17.97 3.29 4.62
CA VAL A 28 17.27 4.42 4.00
C VAL A 28 16.89 5.41 5.11
N PRO A 29 17.01 6.74 4.91
CA PRO A 29 16.54 7.70 5.89
C PRO A 29 15.05 7.49 6.19
N ALA A 30 14.68 7.41 7.47
CA ALA A 30 13.30 7.19 7.89
C ALA A 30 12.32 8.22 7.30
N ALA A 31 12.75 9.47 7.17
CA ALA A 31 11.97 10.55 6.54
C ALA A 31 11.66 10.32 5.05
N ARG A 32 12.41 9.45 4.36
CA ARG A 32 12.21 9.16 2.94
C ARG A 32 11.21 8.03 2.70
N VAL A 33 11.02 7.14 3.67
CA VAL A 33 10.14 5.97 3.52
C VAL A 33 8.69 6.36 3.19
N PRO A 34 8.05 7.34 3.86
CA PRO A 34 6.70 7.76 3.51
C PRO A 34 6.55 8.21 2.04
N ALA A 35 7.55 8.91 1.49
CA ALA A 35 7.51 9.33 0.09
C ALA A 35 7.66 8.16 -0.90
N LEU A 36 8.50 7.17 -0.57
CA LEU A 36 8.65 5.96 -1.39
C LEU A 36 7.36 5.15 -1.41
N LEU A 37 6.76 5.01 -0.24
CA LEU A 37 5.46 4.40 -0.05
C LEU A 37 4.41 5.16 -0.87
N ALA A 38 4.22 6.48 -0.70
CA ALA A 38 3.29 7.29 -1.49
C ALA A 38 3.38 7.02 -3.00
N ARG A 39 4.61 6.92 -3.52
CA ARG A 39 4.87 6.62 -4.93
C ARG A 39 4.45 5.21 -5.34
N VAL A 40 4.69 4.22 -4.49
CA VAL A 40 4.27 2.83 -4.70
C VAL A 40 2.74 2.72 -4.65
N GLN A 41 2.08 3.35 -3.68
CA GLN A 41 0.61 3.38 -3.65
C GLN A 41 0.02 4.00 -4.91
N ALA A 42 0.59 5.09 -5.44
CA ALA A 42 0.13 5.70 -6.69
C ALA A 42 0.26 4.75 -7.90
N ASP A 43 1.21 3.82 -7.89
CA ASP A 43 1.30 2.76 -8.90
C ASP A 43 0.32 1.61 -8.62
N LEU A 44 0.21 1.15 -7.38
CA LEU A 44 -0.54 -0.06 -7.05
C LEU A 44 -2.05 0.16 -6.93
N GLY A 45 -2.49 1.31 -6.44
CA GLY A 45 -3.90 1.66 -6.22
C GLY A 45 -4.76 1.45 -7.47
N PRO A 46 -4.42 2.07 -8.62
CA PRO A 46 -5.16 1.88 -9.87
C PRO A 46 -5.16 0.44 -10.41
N ARG A 47 -4.29 -0.43 -9.88
CA ARG A 47 -4.14 -1.82 -10.31
C ARG A 47 -4.84 -2.80 -9.37
N ILE A 48 -5.55 -2.34 -8.34
CA ILE A 48 -6.10 -3.23 -7.31
C ILE A 48 -7.02 -4.33 -7.87
N ASP A 49 -7.83 -4.03 -8.88
CA ASP A 49 -8.69 -5.05 -9.51
C ASP A 49 -7.90 -6.13 -10.24
N ALA A 50 -6.70 -5.80 -10.75
CA ALA A 50 -5.80 -6.80 -11.29
C ALA A 50 -5.23 -7.68 -10.17
N TYR A 51 -4.91 -7.11 -9.00
CA TYR A 51 -4.43 -7.88 -7.85
C TYR A 51 -5.50 -8.82 -7.31
N ARG A 52 -6.74 -8.35 -7.14
CA ARG A 52 -7.89 -9.16 -6.72
C ARG A 52 -8.12 -10.40 -7.60
N ARG A 53 -7.80 -10.30 -8.90
CA ARG A 53 -7.95 -11.42 -9.86
C ARG A 53 -6.73 -12.33 -9.94
N ARG A 54 -5.53 -11.79 -9.72
CA ARG A 54 -4.27 -12.50 -9.97
C ARG A 54 -3.68 -13.14 -8.72
N TYR A 55 -3.87 -12.52 -7.57
CA TYR A 55 -3.16 -12.86 -6.35
C TYR A 55 -4.10 -13.32 -5.24
N GLU A 56 -3.53 -14.08 -4.31
CA GLU A 56 -4.24 -14.48 -3.11
C GLU A 56 -4.42 -13.27 -2.19
N ARG A 57 -5.68 -12.88 -1.96
CA ARG A 57 -6.03 -11.84 -1.00
C ARG A 57 -6.18 -12.43 0.39
N ILE A 58 -5.33 -12.01 1.32
CA ILE A 58 -5.28 -12.55 2.68
C ILE A 58 -6.03 -11.71 3.72
N ALA A 59 -6.24 -10.42 3.44
CA ALA A 59 -7.06 -9.51 4.24
C ALA A 59 -7.73 -8.48 3.34
N ALA A 60 -8.98 -8.14 3.67
CA ALA A 60 -9.76 -7.07 3.04
C ALA A 60 -10.39 -6.22 4.14
N GLU A 61 -9.87 -5.02 4.31
CA GLU A 61 -10.34 -4.01 5.25
C GLU A 61 -10.93 -2.82 4.48
N PRO A 62 -11.78 -1.98 5.09
CA PRO A 62 -12.43 -0.86 4.41
C PRO A 62 -11.45 0.14 3.76
N GLU A 63 -10.25 0.28 4.31
CA GLU A 63 -9.23 1.24 3.88
C GLU A 63 -8.05 0.60 3.14
N ARG A 64 -7.95 -0.74 3.15
CA ARG A 64 -6.82 -1.46 2.53
C ARG A 64 -7.12 -2.92 2.22
N GLU A 65 -6.49 -3.44 1.19
CA GLU A 65 -6.44 -4.87 0.90
C GLU A 65 -5.00 -5.37 0.92
N THR A 66 -4.83 -6.62 1.36
CA THR A 66 -3.52 -7.27 1.48
C THR A 66 -3.46 -8.53 0.63
N PHE A 67 -2.38 -8.65 -0.13
CA PHE A 67 -2.15 -9.73 -1.09
C PHE A 67 -0.81 -10.42 -0.84
N LEU A 68 -0.74 -11.70 -1.19
CA LEU A 68 0.52 -12.43 -1.30
C LEU A 68 0.94 -12.55 -2.76
N VAL A 69 2.18 -12.16 -3.05
CA VAL A 69 2.76 -12.15 -4.40
C VAL A 69 4.07 -12.93 -4.45
N GLU A 70 4.50 -13.32 -5.65
CA GLU A 70 5.84 -13.85 -5.89
C GLU A 70 6.93 -12.81 -5.50
N PRO A 71 8.09 -13.21 -4.94
CA PRO A 71 9.16 -12.28 -4.56
C PRO A 71 9.63 -11.35 -5.70
N ASP A 72 9.70 -11.88 -6.94
CA ASP A 72 10.15 -11.14 -8.13
C ASP A 72 9.19 -10.00 -8.52
N HIS A 73 7.98 -9.98 -7.97
CA HIS A 73 6.99 -8.94 -8.19
C HIS A 73 7.54 -7.53 -7.92
N TRP A 74 8.33 -7.39 -6.86
CA TRP A 74 8.87 -6.10 -6.43
C TRP A 74 9.94 -5.54 -7.36
N GLU A 75 10.57 -6.39 -8.19
CA GLU A 75 11.48 -5.92 -9.23
C GLU A 75 10.70 -5.14 -10.29
N ALA A 76 9.60 -5.71 -10.77
CA ALA A 76 8.74 -5.05 -11.74
C ALA A 76 8.10 -3.77 -11.19
N VAL A 77 7.76 -3.72 -9.89
CA VAL A 77 7.28 -2.49 -9.24
C VAL A 77 8.39 -1.45 -9.17
N ALA A 78 9.58 -1.83 -8.69
CA ALA A 78 10.74 -0.96 -8.57
C ALA A 78 11.12 -0.32 -9.91
N ASP A 79 11.10 -1.09 -11.00
CA ASP A 79 11.39 -0.58 -12.35
C ASP A 79 10.37 0.48 -12.79
N ARG A 80 9.07 0.23 -12.57
CA ARG A 80 8.01 1.18 -12.96
C ARG A 80 8.07 2.48 -12.18
N VAL A 81 8.33 2.40 -10.88
CA VAL A 81 8.38 3.56 -9.99
C VAL A 81 9.81 4.06 -9.75
N GLY A 82 10.81 3.58 -10.49
CA GLY A 82 12.19 4.02 -10.41
C GLY A 82 12.80 3.98 -9.00
N LEU A 83 12.64 2.85 -8.29
CA LEU A 83 13.26 2.63 -6.98
C LEU A 83 14.65 2.02 -7.16
N THR A 84 15.61 2.47 -6.36
CA THR A 84 16.87 1.76 -6.18
C THR A 84 16.67 0.46 -5.39
N GLU A 85 17.65 -0.46 -5.43
CA GLU A 85 17.58 -1.72 -4.69
C GLU A 85 17.33 -1.52 -3.18
N ARG A 86 17.94 -0.50 -2.58
CA ARG A 86 17.75 -0.16 -1.15
C ARG A 86 16.37 0.41 -0.87
N GLU A 87 15.86 1.25 -1.77
CA GLU A 87 14.50 1.80 -1.64
C GLU A 87 13.45 0.71 -1.82
N ARG A 88 13.65 -0.22 -2.78
CA ARG A 88 12.83 -1.42 -2.95
C ARG A 88 12.82 -2.25 -1.66
N ASP A 89 13.99 -2.57 -1.11
CA ASP A 89 14.13 -3.34 0.12
C ASP A 89 13.43 -2.66 1.33
N ALA A 90 13.49 -1.32 1.42
CA ALA A 90 12.73 -0.56 2.42
C ALA A 90 11.21 -0.68 2.21
N VAL A 91 10.73 -0.57 0.98
CA VAL A 91 9.30 -0.68 0.65
C VAL A 91 8.79 -2.10 0.93
N VAL A 92 9.51 -3.13 0.49
CA VAL A 92 9.16 -4.55 0.70
C VAL A 92 8.95 -4.81 2.18
N ARG A 93 9.95 -4.48 3.01
CA ARG A 93 9.87 -4.68 4.45
C ARG A 93 8.75 -3.88 5.11
N ALA A 94 8.41 -2.70 4.58
CA ALA A 94 7.32 -1.90 5.12
C ALA A 94 5.97 -2.59 4.86
N HIS A 95 5.77 -3.13 3.66
CA HIS A 95 4.57 -3.89 3.33
C HIS A 95 4.49 -5.20 4.13
N GLU A 96 5.59 -5.95 4.24
CA GLU A 96 5.63 -7.19 5.03
C GLU A 96 5.37 -6.95 6.52
N ALA A 97 5.97 -5.91 7.12
CA ALA A 97 5.69 -5.52 8.49
C ALA A 97 4.22 -5.12 8.71
N ALA A 98 3.55 -4.54 7.71
CA ALA A 98 2.13 -4.27 7.77
C ALA A 98 1.30 -5.57 7.74
N VAL A 99 1.69 -6.56 6.93
CA VAL A 99 1.06 -7.89 6.92
C VAL A 99 1.20 -8.60 8.26
N GLU A 100 2.39 -8.60 8.86
CA GLU A 100 2.63 -9.18 10.19
C GLU A 100 1.74 -8.53 11.27
N ARG A 101 1.55 -7.21 11.20
CA ARG A 101 0.68 -6.46 12.12
C ARG A 101 -0.79 -6.86 11.94
N ILE A 102 -1.26 -7.02 10.70
CA ILE A 102 -2.62 -7.49 10.41
C ILE A 102 -2.81 -8.91 10.94
N GLY A 103 -1.86 -9.82 10.68
CA GLY A 103 -1.92 -11.20 11.18
C GLY A 103 -1.93 -11.29 12.70
N SER A 104 -1.16 -10.43 13.36
CA SER A 104 -1.18 -10.31 14.82
C SER A 104 -2.54 -9.82 15.34
N GLY A 105 -3.15 -8.84 14.68
CA GLY A 105 -4.47 -8.31 15.04
C GLY A 105 -5.61 -9.31 14.80
N SER A 106 -5.48 -10.21 13.83
CA SER A 106 -6.51 -11.20 13.49
C SER A 106 -6.26 -12.60 14.05
N GLY A 107 -5.23 -12.80 14.88
CA GLY A 107 -4.86 -14.12 15.42
C GLY A 107 -4.29 -15.10 14.38
N ARG A 108 -3.84 -14.62 13.22
CA ARG A 108 -3.28 -15.40 12.09
C ARG A 108 -1.77 -15.17 11.90
N ARG A 109 -1.08 -14.67 12.93
CA ARG A 109 0.34 -14.30 12.86
C ARG A 109 1.21 -15.42 12.30
N GLU A 110 1.17 -16.61 12.88
CA GLU A 110 2.04 -17.74 12.47
C GLU A 110 1.81 -18.16 11.00
N GLU A 111 0.56 -18.08 10.54
CA GLU A 111 0.21 -18.38 9.16
C GLU A 111 0.84 -17.37 8.19
N PHE A 112 0.77 -16.09 8.51
CA PHE A 112 1.37 -15.03 7.69
C PHE A 112 2.89 -15.05 7.75
N ASP A 113 3.49 -15.26 8.93
CA ASP A 113 4.95 -15.40 9.07
C ASP A 113 5.45 -16.55 8.18
N THR A 114 4.79 -17.71 8.20
CA THR A 114 5.12 -18.85 7.33
C THR A 114 4.95 -18.53 5.84
N ALA A 115 3.87 -17.83 5.48
CA ALA A 115 3.63 -17.47 4.08
C ALA A 115 4.70 -16.52 3.54
N LEU A 116 5.20 -15.59 4.37
CA LEU A 116 6.23 -14.61 4.03
C LEU A 116 7.63 -15.23 3.90
N GLU A 117 7.85 -16.47 4.35
CA GLU A 117 9.13 -17.17 4.13
C GLU A 117 9.39 -17.47 2.64
N ILE A 118 8.33 -17.54 1.82
CA ILE A 118 8.41 -17.94 0.41
C ILE A 118 7.74 -16.93 -0.55
N ARG A 119 7.02 -15.96 -0.02
CA ARG A 119 6.25 -14.95 -0.77
C ARG A 119 6.47 -13.58 -0.14
N SER A 120 6.06 -12.54 -0.83
CA SER A 120 6.06 -11.20 -0.26
C SER A 120 4.65 -10.66 -0.06
N GLY A 121 4.47 -9.83 0.95
CA GLY A 121 3.21 -9.16 1.26
C GLY A 121 3.10 -7.84 0.53
N VAL A 122 1.92 -7.56 -0.04
CA VAL A 122 1.59 -6.26 -0.64
C VAL A 122 0.31 -5.73 0.00
N VAL A 123 0.41 -4.59 0.69
CA VAL A 123 -0.74 -3.82 1.16
C VAL A 123 -1.03 -2.70 0.15
N ILE A 124 -2.28 -2.61 -0.32
CA ILE A 124 -2.76 -1.55 -1.22
C ILE A 124 -3.89 -0.83 -0.50
N GLY A 125 -3.75 0.49 -0.35
CA GLY A 125 -4.85 1.32 0.15
C GLY A 125 -6.02 1.27 -0.84
N VAL A 126 -7.23 1.06 -0.33
CA VAL A 126 -8.45 1.32 -1.08
C VAL A 126 -9.01 2.62 -0.55
N GLU A 127 -9.17 3.61 -1.43
CA GLU A 127 -10.12 4.67 -1.13
C GLU A 127 -11.45 3.93 -0.92
N GLY A 128 -11.98 4.00 0.31
CA GLY A 128 -13.33 3.53 0.59
C GLY A 128 -14.19 4.12 -0.51
N GLY A 129 -14.91 3.26 -1.24
CA GLY A 129 -15.58 3.64 -2.48
C GLY A 129 -16.62 4.71 -2.22
N ASP A 130 -16.20 5.97 -2.20
CA ASP A 130 -17.02 7.14 -2.15
C ASP A 130 -16.90 7.77 -3.54
N GLU A 131 -17.85 7.37 -4.37
CA GLU A 131 -18.41 8.17 -5.47
C GLU A 131 -17.47 8.44 -6.65
N ALA A 132 -17.37 7.43 -7.53
CA ALA A 132 -17.32 7.75 -8.96
C ALA A 132 -18.67 8.38 -9.33
N GLU A 133 -18.82 9.68 -9.06
CA GLU A 133 -19.86 10.52 -9.64
C GLU A 133 -19.71 10.43 -11.17
N THR A 134 -20.43 9.48 -11.77
CA THR A 134 -20.90 9.65 -13.14
C THR A 134 -21.81 10.87 -13.09
N ASN A 135 -21.24 12.05 -13.28
CA ASN A 135 -21.94 13.20 -13.82
C ASN A 135 -22.29 12.87 -15.28
N GLY A 136 -23.24 11.94 -15.44
CA GLY A 136 -23.94 11.68 -16.67
C GLY A 136 -25.03 12.72 -16.80
N ASP A 137 -24.62 13.87 -17.34
CA ASP A 137 -25.44 14.85 -18.04
C ASP A 137 -26.72 14.21 -18.62
N GLU A 138 -27.88 14.45 -18.01
CA GLU A 138 -29.17 14.26 -18.68
C GLU A 138 -29.42 15.49 -19.55
N PRO A 139 -29.38 15.36 -20.90
CA PRO A 139 -29.75 16.47 -21.76
C PRO A 139 -31.27 16.68 -21.65
N ASN A 140 -31.66 17.87 -21.20
CA ASN A 140 -33.04 18.32 -21.29
C ASN A 140 -33.45 18.43 -22.77
N ALA A 141 -34.23 17.46 -23.24
CA ALA A 141 -35.08 17.49 -24.42
C ALA A 141 -36.45 16.97 -23.93
N ASP A 142 -37.62 17.55 -24.14
CA ASP A 142 -38.22 18.52 -25.09
C ASP A 142 -39.19 19.40 -24.25
N GLY A 143 -39.61 20.62 -24.61
CA GLY A 143 -40.25 20.97 -25.87
C GLY A 143 -41.75 20.59 -25.90
N ASP A 144 -42.62 21.37 -25.24
CA ASP A 144 -43.94 21.83 -25.74
C ASP A 144 -44.49 22.97 -24.85
#